data_AF-A0A2S7QAT7-F1
#
_entry.id   AF-A0A2S7QAT7-F1
#
_cell.length_a   1.000
_cell.length_b   1.000
_cell.length_c   1.000
_cell.angle_alpha   90.00
_cell.angle_beta   90.00
_cell.angle_gamma   90.00
#
_symmetry.space_group_name_H-M   'P 1'
#
loop_
_entity.id
_entity.type
_entity.pdbx_description
1 polymer ?
#
loop_
_entity_poly.entity_id
_entity_poly.type
_entity_poly.pdbx_seq_one_letter_code
_entity_poly.pdbx_strand_id
1 'polypeptide(L)'
;MFPRGRGFIENPAVSPKPMGVAVFHQLHCLDAIRRSYYAAIDGVELNHHLAPGHVRHCIDYLRQSLMCAADTNLEPIDPELGGVTGFGNPRKCRDIIALIKWTDKWRSHDQSTIL
;
A
#
# COMPACT_ATOMS: atom_id res chain seq x y z
N MET A 1 8.78 -4.65 11.23
CA MET A 1 7.40 -4.60 11.74
C MET A 1 6.54 -5.62 11.03
N PHE A 2 6.91 -6.89 11.12
CA PHE A 2 6.09 -8.00 10.64
C PHE A 2 5.95 -8.97 11.81
N PRO A 3 4.75 -9.56 12.02
CA PRO A 3 4.61 -10.67 12.94
C PRO A 3 5.54 -11.83 12.53
N ARG A 4 5.87 -12.72 13.47
CA ARG A 4 6.69 -13.92 13.17
C ARG A 4 6.09 -14.75 12.02
N GLY A 5 4.75 -14.79 11.91
CA GLY A 5 4.02 -15.44 10.82
C GLY A 5 3.83 -14.60 9.55
N ARG A 6 4.55 -13.48 9.38
CA ARG A 6 4.51 -12.60 8.20
C ARG A 6 3.14 -11.98 7.86
N GLY A 7 2.14 -12.16 8.71
CA GLY A 7 0.78 -11.63 8.50
C GLY A 7 -0.24 -12.66 8.03
N PHE A 8 0.11 -13.94 7.99
CA PHE A 8 -0.84 -15.02 7.77
C PHE A 8 -1.47 -15.49 9.07
N ILE A 9 -2.76 -15.78 9.04
CA ILE A 9 -3.55 -16.26 10.18
C ILE A 9 -4.36 -17.48 9.79
N GLU A 10 -4.67 -18.32 10.78
CA GLU A 10 -5.69 -19.36 10.71
C GLU A 10 -6.47 -19.29 12.02
N ASN A 11 -7.77 -18.96 11.92
CA ASN A 11 -8.64 -18.80 13.09
C ASN A 11 -10.04 -19.29 12.74
N PRO A 12 -10.48 -20.44 13.26
CA PRO A 12 -11.77 -21.03 12.94
C PRO A 12 -12.98 -20.11 13.18
N ALA A 13 -12.88 -19.13 14.08
CA ALA A 13 -13.96 -18.17 14.34
C ALA A 13 -14.12 -17.11 13.25
N VAL A 14 -13.10 -16.89 12.42
CA VAL A 14 -13.09 -15.88 11.36
C VAL A 14 -12.97 -16.52 9.97
N SER A 15 -12.09 -17.51 9.82
CA SER A 15 -11.92 -18.32 8.61
C SER A 15 -11.33 -19.69 8.96
N PRO A 16 -11.97 -20.80 8.55
CA PRO A 16 -11.43 -22.14 8.74
C PRO A 16 -10.26 -22.46 7.80
N LYS A 17 -9.92 -21.56 6.88
CA LYS A 17 -8.76 -21.67 5.97
C LYS A 17 -7.71 -20.62 6.35
N PRO A 18 -6.42 -20.90 6.13
CA PRO A 18 -5.36 -19.90 6.23
C PRO A 18 -5.62 -18.70 5.31
N MET A 19 -5.42 -17.49 5.84
CA MET A 19 -5.64 -16.22 5.13
C MET A 19 -4.48 -15.26 5.39
N GLY A 20 -4.21 -14.36 4.46
CA GLY A 20 -3.34 -13.20 4.68
C GLY A 20 -4.14 -12.00 5.18
N VAL A 21 -3.58 -11.23 6.11
CA VAL A 21 -4.15 -9.93 6.51
C VAL A 21 -3.60 -8.85 5.57
N ALA A 22 -4.51 -8.09 4.94
CA ALA A 22 -4.21 -7.18 3.84
C ALA A 22 -3.10 -6.16 4.15
N VAL A 23 -3.06 -5.55 5.34
CA VAL A 23 -2.02 -4.56 5.69
C VAL A 23 -0.60 -5.13 5.59
N PHE A 24 -0.39 -6.41 5.92
CA PHE A 24 0.95 -7.00 5.84
C PHE A 24 1.33 -7.31 4.38
N HIS A 25 0.36 -7.66 3.54
CA HIS A 25 0.60 -7.77 2.11
C HIS A 25 0.90 -6.39 1.49
N GLN A 26 0.16 -5.34 1.84
CA GLN A 26 0.42 -3.97 1.39
C GLN A 26 1.83 -3.49 1.79
N LEU A 27 2.25 -3.75 3.04
CA LEU A 27 3.60 -3.42 3.51
C LEU A 27 4.69 -4.25 2.80
N HIS A 28 4.42 -5.52 2.49
CA HIS A 28 5.32 -6.36 1.71
C HIS A 28 5.53 -5.80 0.29
N CYS A 29 4.45 -5.43 -0.40
CA CYS A 29 4.50 -4.82 -1.72
C CYS A 29 5.25 -3.47 -1.70
N LEU A 30 5.02 -2.64 -0.68
CA LEU A 30 5.74 -1.37 -0.54
C LEU A 30 7.26 -1.58 -0.35
N ASP A 31 7.68 -2.60 0.42
CA ASP A 31 9.10 -2.94 0.56
C ASP A 31 9.69 -3.48 -0.75
N ALA A 32 8.93 -4.25 -1.53
CA ALA A 32 9.35 -4.71 -2.85
C ALA A 32 9.59 -3.53 -3.81
N ILE A 33 8.64 -2.58 -3.89
CA ILE A 33 8.80 -1.35 -4.69
C ILE A 33 10.03 -0.56 -4.26
N ARG A 34 10.22 -0.38 -2.94
CA ARG A 34 11.38 0.32 -2.38
C ARG A 34 12.70 -0.33 -2.84
N ARG A 35 12.81 -1.67 -2.77
CA ARG A 35 14.01 -2.39 -3.21
C ARG A 35 14.24 -2.25 -4.71
N SER A 36 13.19 -2.42 -5.51
CA SER A 36 13.28 -2.29 -6.97
C SER A 36 13.69 -0.88 -7.40
N TYR A 37 13.15 0.16 -6.77
CA TYR A 37 13.56 1.54 -7.04
C TYR A 37 15.06 1.74 -6.77
N TYR A 38 15.55 1.36 -5.58
CA TYR A 38 16.96 1.55 -5.24
C TYR A 38 17.90 0.73 -6.13
N ALA A 39 17.48 -0.46 -6.58
CA ALA A 39 18.24 -1.23 -7.55
C ALA A 39 18.26 -0.57 -8.94
N ALA A 40 17.16 0.05 -9.36
CA ALA A 40 17.03 0.66 -10.68
C ALA A 40 17.79 2.00 -10.83
N ILE A 41 17.96 2.73 -9.73
CA ILE A 41 18.58 4.06 -9.74
C ILE A 41 20.06 4.08 -9.36
N ASP A 42 20.66 2.91 -9.14
CA ASP A 42 22.08 2.82 -8.81
C ASP A 42 22.95 3.43 -9.94
N GLY A 43 23.78 4.41 -9.59
CA GLY A 43 24.63 5.14 -10.55
C GLY A 43 23.89 6.10 -11.50
N VAL A 44 22.60 6.39 -11.30
CA VAL A 44 21.82 7.31 -12.15
C VAL A 44 21.73 8.70 -11.52
N GLU A 45 22.04 9.75 -12.29
CA GLU A 45 21.80 11.14 -11.89
C GLU A 45 20.31 11.48 -12.02
N LEU A 46 19.70 11.94 -10.91
CA LEU A 46 18.27 12.16 -10.80
C LEU A 46 17.93 13.62 -10.48
N ASN A 47 16.80 14.09 -10.99
CA ASN A 47 16.25 15.38 -10.59
C ASN A 47 15.76 15.35 -9.12
N HIS A 48 15.48 16.53 -8.56
CA HIS A 48 15.12 16.66 -7.14
C HIS A 48 13.85 15.90 -6.71
N HIS A 49 12.87 15.67 -7.59
CA HIS A 49 11.67 14.87 -7.30
C HIS A 49 11.98 13.38 -7.20
N LEU A 50 12.96 12.93 -7.98
CA LEU A 50 13.41 11.54 -8.01
C LEU A 50 14.63 11.30 -7.14
N ALA A 51 15.17 12.33 -6.48
CA ALA A 51 16.34 12.21 -5.62
C ALA A 51 16.08 11.15 -4.52
N PRO A 52 17.07 10.30 -4.18
CA PRO A 52 16.91 9.20 -3.24
C PRO A 52 16.33 9.60 -1.88
N GLY A 53 16.59 10.84 -1.44
CA GLY A 53 16.05 11.40 -0.21
C GLY A 53 14.54 11.68 -0.27
N HIS A 54 14.05 12.25 -1.38
CA HIS A 54 12.62 12.54 -1.56
C HIS A 54 11.81 11.25 -1.64
N VAL A 55 12.26 10.30 -2.46
CA VAL A 55 11.59 8.99 -2.61
C VAL A 55 11.60 8.21 -1.29
N ARG A 56 12.70 8.26 -0.51
CA ARG A 56 12.75 7.66 0.82
C ARG A 56 11.65 8.21 1.74
N HIS A 57 11.50 9.54 1.77
CA HIS A 57 10.46 10.20 2.55
C HIS A 57 9.06 9.76 2.10
N CYS A 58 8.79 9.71 0.79
CA CYS A 58 7.51 9.26 0.26
C CYS A 58 7.20 7.80 0.65
N ILE A 59 8.16 6.90 0.52
CA ILE A 59 7.99 5.49 0.92
C ILE A 59 7.68 5.38 2.41
N ASP A 60 8.38 6.12 3.27
CA ASP A 60 8.10 6.09 4.71
C ASP A 60 6.74 6.71 5.06
N TYR A 61 6.34 7.79 4.40
CA TYR A 61 5.02 8.39 4.53
C TYR A 61 3.89 7.41 4.17
N LEU A 62 4.05 6.68 3.06
CA LEU A 62 3.09 5.63 2.67
C LEU A 62 3.07 4.48 3.67
N ARG A 63 4.23 4.03 4.16
CA ARG A 63 4.33 3.00 5.21
C ARG A 63 3.56 3.41 6.46
N GLN A 64 3.74 4.65 6.92
CA GLN A 64 3.02 5.18 8.07
C GLN A 64 1.50 5.24 7.82
N SER A 65 1.09 5.65 6.62
CA SER A 65 -0.32 5.70 6.23
C SER A 65 -0.98 4.32 6.22
N LEU A 66 -0.31 3.31 5.66
CA LEU A 66 -0.77 1.91 5.69
C LEU A 66 -0.89 1.37 7.11
N MET A 67 0.06 1.69 7.98
CA MET A 67 0.02 1.28 9.39
C MET A 67 -1.07 2.01 10.20
N CYS A 68 -1.31 3.28 9.90
CA CYS A 68 -2.34 4.08 10.56
C CYS A 68 -3.74 3.61 10.18
N ALA A 69 -3.97 3.32 8.89
CA ALA A 69 -5.25 2.82 8.41
C ALA A 69 -5.47 1.33 8.69
N ALA A 70 -4.37 0.56 8.79
CA ALA A 70 -4.31 -0.88 9.05
C ALA A 70 -5.47 -1.68 8.44
N ASP A 71 -5.37 -1.95 7.14
CA ASP A 71 -6.38 -2.79 6.46
C ASP A 71 -6.41 -4.21 7.06
N THR A 72 -7.46 -4.48 7.82
CA THR A 72 -7.69 -5.75 8.52
C THR A 72 -8.46 -6.78 7.70
N ASN A 73 -8.77 -6.49 6.43
CA ASN A 73 -9.44 -7.46 5.60
C ASN A 73 -8.59 -8.71 5.37
N LEU A 74 -9.26 -9.84 5.16
CA LEU A 74 -8.61 -11.12 4.86
C LEU A 74 -8.50 -11.34 3.36
N GLU A 75 -7.40 -11.98 2.96
CA GLU A 75 -7.07 -12.34 1.58
C GLU A 75 -6.84 -13.85 1.50
N PRO A 76 -7.52 -14.56 0.58
CA PRO A 76 -7.35 -15.99 0.41
C PRO A 76 -5.95 -16.29 -0.11
N ILE A 77 -5.33 -17.32 0.47
CA ILE A 77 -4.05 -17.82 -0.03
C ILE A 77 -4.29 -18.54 -1.36
N ASP A 78 -3.52 -18.13 -2.35
CA ASP A 78 -3.37 -18.78 -3.63
C ASP A 78 -2.34 -19.93 -3.49
N PRO A 79 -2.76 -21.20 -3.67
CA PRO A 79 -1.87 -22.35 -3.50
C PRO A 79 -0.74 -22.42 -4.52
N GLU A 80 -0.92 -21.90 -5.73
CA GLU A 80 0.08 -21.93 -6.79
C GLU A 80 1.16 -20.87 -6.55
N LEU A 81 0.75 -19.70 -6.03
CA LEU A 81 1.68 -18.61 -5.67
C LEU A 81 2.36 -18.83 -4.31
N GLY A 82 1.78 -19.67 -3.43
CA GLY A 82 2.23 -19.80 -2.04
C GLY A 82 2.04 -18.51 -1.23
N GLY A 83 1.09 -17.66 -1.64
CA GLY A 83 0.92 -16.30 -1.14
C GLY A 83 -0.48 -15.76 -1.40
N VAL A 84 -0.65 -14.44 -1.37
CA VAL A 84 -1.95 -13.78 -1.63
C VAL A 84 -1.84 -12.92 -2.89
N THR A 85 -2.89 -12.90 -3.71
CA THR A 85 -2.92 -12.03 -4.90
C THR A 85 -3.25 -10.59 -4.55
N GLY A 86 -4.00 -10.36 -3.47
CA GLY A 86 -4.51 -9.05 -3.09
C GLY A 86 -5.70 -8.55 -3.94
N PHE A 87 -6.11 -9.30 -4.96
CA PHE A 87 -7.15 -8.90 -5.92
C PHE A 87 -8.38 -9.82 -5.86
N GLY A 88 -9.50 -9.36 -6.43
CA GLY A 88 -10.73 -10.15 -6.55
C GLY A 88 -11.54 -10.30 -5.25
N ASN A 89 -11.11 -9.65 -4.17
CA ASN A 89 -11.80 -9.69 -2.88
C ASN A 89 -12.69 -8.45 -2.71
N PRO A 90 -13.98 -8.61 -2.37
CA PRO A 90 -14.84 -7.48 -2.04
C PRO A 90 -14.25 -6.65 -0.89
N ARG A 91 -14.27 -5.33 -1.02
CA ARG A 91 -13.83 -4.37 0.00
C ARG A 91 -14.92 -3.33 0.22
N LYS A 92 -15.08 -2.86 1.45
CA LYS A 92 -15.88 -1.67 1.75
C LYS A 92 -14.98 -0.44 1.68
N CYS A 93 -15.09 0.30 0.59
CA CYS A 93 -14.29 1.51 0.37
C CYS A 93 -14.92 2.74 1.03
N ARG A 94 -14.09 3.77 1.26
CA ARG A 94 -14.58 5.13 1.47
C ARG A 94 -15.09 5.69 0.14
N ASP A 95 -16.10 6.56 0.19
CA ASP A 95 -16.62 7.20 -1.02
C ASP A 95 -15.62 8.22 -1.55
N ILE A 96 -14.86 7.79 -2.57
CA ILE A 96 -13.84 8.62 -3.20
C ILE A 96 -14.44 9.79 -3.97
N ILE A 97 -15.64 9.65 -4.52
CA ILE A 97 -16.30 10.70 -5.29
C ILE A 97 -16.79 11.80 -4.35
N ALA A 98 -17.38 11.44 -3.21
CA ALA A 98 -17.75 12.40 -2.18
C ALA A 98 -16.52 13.15 -1.66
N LEU A 99 -15.41 12.45 -1.42
CA LEU A 99 -14.16 13.07 -1.00
C LEU A 99 -13.63 14.06 -2.05
N ILE A 100 -13.56 13.65 -3.32
CA ILE A 100 -13.13 14.52 -4.43
C ILE A 100 -13.99 15.79 -4.49
N LYS A 101 -15.32 15.65 -4.46
CA LYS A 101 -16.25 16.80 -4.51
C LYS A 101 -16.07 17.74 -3.32
N TRP A 102 -15.86 17.18 -2.13
CA TRP A 102 -15.62 17.98 -0.93
C TRP A 102 -14.29 18.74 -1.03
N THR A 103 -13.21 18.09 -1.49
CA THR A 103 -11.90 18.72 -1.68
C THR A 103 -11.96 19.83 -2.73
N ASP A 104 -12.63 19.62 -3.86
CA ASP A 104 -12.76 20.62 -4.92
C ASP A 104 -13.55 21.85 -4.48
N LYS A 105 -14.64 21.65 -3.72
CA LYS A 105 -15.44 22.74 -3.14
C LYS A 105 -14.61 23.67 -2.23
N TRP A 106 -13.64 23.11 -1.50
CA TRP A 106 -12.85 23.82 -0.49
C TRP A 106 -11.38 24.01 -0.88
N ARG A 107 -11.05 23.88 -2.17
CA ARG A 107 -9.68 24.03 -2.65
C ARG A 107 -9.12 25.42 -2.32
N SER A 108 -7.87 25.46 -1.88
CA SER A 108 -7.20 26.72 -1.49
C SER A 108 -6.68 27.51 -2.68
N HIS A 109 -6.49 26.86 -3.82
CA HIS A 109 -6.04 27.47 -5.06
C HIS A 109 -6.50 26.62 -6.24
N ASP A 110 -6.69 27.25 -7.40
CA ASP A 110 -6.71 26.54 -8.67
C ASP A 110 -5.26 26.26 -9.08
N GLN A 111 -4.99 25.07 -9.61
CA GLN A 111 -3.72 24.87 -10.32
C GLN A 111 -3.77 25.66 -11.62
N SER A 112 -2.87 26.63 -11.79
CA SER A 112 -2.79 27.46 -13.00
C SER A 112 -2.19 26.74 -14.22
N THR A 113 -1.85 25.45 -14.12
CA THR A 113 -1.48 24.60 -15.25
C THR A 113 -1.52 23.13 -14.85
N ILE A 114 -2.17 22.29 -15.67
CA ILE A 114 -1.79 20.90 -15.86
C ILE A 114 -1.56 20.75 -17.38
N LEU A 115 -0.30 20.47 -17.73
CA LEU A 115 0.39 20.57 -19.03
C LEU A 115 1.04 21.94 -19.29
#